data_AF-A0A4U3CCZ3-F1
#
_entry.id   AF-A0A4U3CCZ3-F1
#
_cell.length_a   1.000
_cell.length_b   1.000
_cell.length_c   1.000
_cell.angle_alpha   90.00
_cell.angle_beta   90.00
_cell.angle_gamma   90.00
#
_symmetry.space_group_name_H-M   'P 1'
#
loop_
_entity.id
_entity.type
_entity.pdbx_description
1 polymer ?
#
loop_
_entity_poly.entity_id
_entity_poly.type
_entity_poly.pdbx_seq_one_letter_code
_entity_poly.pdbx_strand_id
1 'polypeptide(L)' 'MWHNNLTVVSTHCKNPAQQAWAIIQGFAGWLRIKPNSPDGVTNVFLLLTTALANNRRVDVLIVNNEITEATLR' A
#
# COMPACT_ATOMS: atom_id res chain seq x y z
N MET A 1 1.40 12.64 -3.97
CA MET A 1 1.88 13.34 -2.76
C MET A 1 1.93 12.37 -1.59
N TRP A 2 2.69 12.70 -0.55
CA TRP A 2 2.71 11.91 0.69
C TRP A 2 1.44 12.14 1.50
N HIS A 3 0.88 11.05 2.02
CA HIS A 3 -0.22 11.05 2.97
C HIS A 3 0.19 10.28 4.21
N ASN A 4 0.10 10.94 5.36
CA ASN A 4 0.76 10.47 6.58
C ASN A 4 -0.26 10.02 7.63
N ASN A 5 0.17 9.13 8.53
CA ASN A 5 -0.57 8.63 9.68
C ASN A 5 -1.91 7.97 9.31
N LEU A 6 -1.90 7.14 8.28
CA LEU A 6 -3.09 6.45 7.77
C LEU A 6 -3.18 5.02 8.29
N THR A 7 -4.42 4.53 8.40
CA THR A 7 -4.70 3.11 8.67
C THR A 7 -4.87 2.37 7.34
N VAL A 8 -4.23 1.22 7.23
CA VAL A 8 -4.53 0.23 6.20
C VAL A 8 -5.79 -0.52 6.62
N VAL A 9 -6.81 -0.54 5.78
CA VAL A 9 -8.10 -1.20 6.07
C VAL A 9 -8.11 -2.64 5.56
N SER A 10 -7.55 -2.86 4.38
CA SER A 10 -7.48 -4.19 3.76
C SER A 10 -6.35 -4.24 2.74
N THR A 11 -5.80 -5.44 2.51
CA THR A 11 -4.81 -5.71 1.47
C THR A 11 -5.25 -6.89 0.61
N HIS A 12 -4.93 -6.86 -0.69
CA HIS A 12 -5.25 -7.93 -1.63
C HIS A 12 -4.13 -8.09 -2.66
N CYS A 13 -3.78 -9.33 -3.02
CA CYS A 13 -2.80 -9.61 -4.06
C CYS A 13 -3.26 -10.75 -4.98
N LYS A 14 -2.76 -10.75 -6.22
CA LYS A 14 -2.97 -11.80 -7.21
C LYS A 14 -1.62 -12.30 -7.74
N ASN A 15 -1.45 -13.62 -7.73
CA ASN A 15 -0.23 -14.34 -8.12
C ASN A 15 0.26 -14.07 -9.57
N PRO A 16 -0.58 -14.00 -10.62
CA PRO A 16 -0.07 -14.10 -12.00
C PRO A 16 0.62 -12.85 -12.56
N ALA A 17 0.59 -11.69 -11.90
CA ALA A 17 0.98 -10.44 -12.57
C ALA A 17 1.65 -9.37 -11.67
N GLN A 18 2.21 -9.75 -10.52
CA GLN A 18 2.74 -8.79 -9.52
C GLN A 18 1.72 -7.67 -9.25
N GLN A 19 0.47 -8.05 -9.02
CA GLN A 19 -0.60 -7.09 -8.77
C GLN A 19 -1.02 -7.19 -7.32
N ALA A 20 -0.91 -6.06 -6.63
CA ALA A 20 -1.37 -5.90 -5.27
C ALA A 20 -2.14 -4.59 -5.13
N TRP A 21 -3.05 -4.57 -4.16
CA TRP A 21 -3.89 -3.43 -3.84
C TRP A 21 -4.05 -3.30 -2.33
N ALA A 22 -4.36 -2.09 -1.90
CA ALA A 22 -4.73 -1.80 -0.52
C ALA A 22 -5.88 -0.81 -0.47
N ILE A 23 -6.74 -0.96 0.53
CA ILE A 23 -7.70 0.08 0.93
C ILE A 23 -7.04 0.88 2.05
N ILE A 24 -6.92 2.19 1.84
CA ILE A 24 -6.33 3.12 2.80
C ILE A 24 -7.43 4.04 3.34
N GLN A 25 -7.43 4.27 4.66
CA GLN A 25 -8.39 5.18 5.29
C GLN A 25 -8.40 6.55 4.60
N GLY A 26 -9.59 7.04 4.24
CA GLY A 26 -9.75 8.34 3.59
C GLY A 26 -9.63 8.32 2.06
N PHE A 27 -9.34 7.16 1.45
CA PHE A 27 -9.34 6.96 0.00
C PHE A 27 -10.49 6.07 -0.43
N ALA A 28 -11.05 6.38 -1.61
CA ALA A 28 -12.15 5.61 -2.17
C ALA A 28 -11.63 4.32 -2.81
N GLY A 29 -12.04 3.17 -2.27
CA GLY A 29 -11.82 1.86 -2.88
C GLY A 29 -10.37 1.37 -2.84
N TRP A 30 -10.07 0.49 -3.79
CA TRP A 30 -8.77 -0.19 -3.88
C TRP A 30 -7.76 0.68 -4.62
N LEU A 31 -6.67 1.03 -3.94
CA LEU A 31 -5.51 1.65 -4.57
C LEU A 31 -4.54 0.56 -5.02
N ARG A 32 -4.10 0.63 -6.27
CA ARG A 32 -3.11 -0.29 -6.81
C ARG A 32 -1.73 0.03 -6.24
N ILE A 33 -1.00 -0.99 -5.84
CA ILE A 33 0.41 -0.89 -5.46
C ILE A 33 1.24 -1.06 -6.73
N LYS A 34 1.92 0.00 -7.15
CA LYS A 34 2.71 0.04 -8.38
C LYS A 34 3.94 0.94 -8.23
N PRO A 35 4.92 0.53 -7.40
CA PRO A 35 6.24 1.14 -7.38
C PRO A 35 6.95 1.00 -8.72
N ASN A 36 7.93 1.88 -8.95
CA ASN A 36 8.74 1.89 -10.17
C ASN A 36 9.90 0.87 -10.16
N SER A 37 10.03 0.07 -9.10
CA SER A 37 11.09 -0.94 -8.94
C SER A 37 10.54 -2.36 -9.09
N PRO A 38 11.29 -3.31 -9.70
CA PRO A 38 10.85 -4.70 -9.89
C PRO A 38 10.40 -5.40 -8.59
N ASP A 39 11.11 -5.17 -7.48
CA ASP A 39 10.79 -5.78 -6.17
C ASP A 39 9.83 -4.94 -5.33
N GLY A 40 9.48 -3.75 -5.83
CA GLY A 40 8.76 -2.78 -5.04
C GLY A 40 7.36 -3.28 -4.65
N VAL A 41 6.65 -3.98 -5.54
CA VAL A 41 5.25 -4.38 -5.27
C VAL A 41 5.20 -5.28 -4.04
N THR A 42 6.08 -6.27 -3.98
CA THR A 42 6.17 -7.21 -2.86
C THR A 42 6.56 -6.50 -1.57
N ASN A 43 7.56 -5.62 -1.62
CA ASN A 43 8.04 -4.89 -0.44
C ASN A 43 6.95 -3.99 0.14
N VAL A 44 6.30 -3.19 -0.71
CA VAL A 44 5.20 -2.30 -0.28
C VAL A 44 4.01 -3.12 0.21
N PHE A 45 3.63 -4.20 -0.48
CA PHE A 45 2.53 -5.06 -0.07
C PHE A 45 2.79 -5.73 1.29
N LEU A 46 4.00 -6.24 1.51
CA LEU A 46 4.39 -6.86 2.78
C LEU A 46 4.34 -5.83 3.93
N LEU A 47 4.82 -4.61 3.70
CA LEU A 47 4.77 -3.53 4.67
C LEU A 47 3.33 -3.17 5.04
N LEU A 48 2.45 -2.98 4.06
CA LEU A 48 1.04 -2.65 4.29
C LEU A 48 0.28 -3.79 4.99
N THR A 49 0.57 -5.04 4.65
CA THR A 49 -0.01 -6.21 5.32
C THR A 49 0.49 -6.33 6.76
N THR A 50 1.78 -6.05 6.99
CA THR A 50 2.36 -5.99 8.34
C THR A 50 1.71 -4.89 9.17
N ALA A 51 1.47 -3.71 8.60
CA ALA A 51 0.78 -2.63 9.28
C ALA A 51 -0.66 -3.01 9.65
N LEU A 52 -1.41 -3.59 8.71
CA LEU A 52 -2.77 -4.09 8.92
C LEU A 52 -2.83 -5.13 10.05
N ALA A 53 -1.98 -6.16 9.97
CA ALA A 53 -1.97 -7.26 10.94
C ALA A 53 -1.59 -6.82 12.36
N ASN A 54 -0.82 -5.74 12.49
CA ASN A 54 -0.34 -5.23 13.78
C ASN A 54 -1.05 -3.95 14.24
N ASN A 55 -2.12 -3.53 13.56
CA ASN A 55 -2.84 -2.29 13.85
C ASN A 55 -1.91 -1.05 13.91
N ARG A 56 -0.90 -1.00 13.04
CA ARG A 56 0.05 0.12 12.92
C ARG A 56 -0.38 1.11 11.85
N ARG A 57 0.06 2.35 12.02
CA ARG A 57 -0.15 3.44 11.06
C ARG A 57 0.97 3.43 10.01
N VAL A 58 0.66 3.95 8.82
CA VAL A 58 1.61 4.06 7.70
C VAL A 58 1.59 5.47 7.11
N ASP A 59 2.72 5.85 6.54
CA ASP A 59 2.80 6.98 5.62
C ASP A 59 2.91 6.39 4.20
N VAL A 60 2.14 6.90 3.24
CA VAL A 60 2.08 6.38 1.86
C VAL A 60 2.26 7.48 0.84
N LEU A 61 3.02 7.19 -0.21
CA LEU A 61 3.16 8.05 -1.38
C LEU A 61 2.15 7.59 -2.43
N ILE A 62 1.20 8.47 -2.76
CA ILE A 62 0.20 8.21 -3.79
C ILE A 62 0.47 9.09 -5.00
N VAL A 63 0.66 8.47 -6.17
CA VAL A 63 0.89 9.13 -7.46
C VAL A 63 -0.08 8.53 -8.47
N ASN A 64 -0.84 9.36 -9.18
CA ASN A 64 -1.83 8.91 -10.18
C ASN A 64 -2.83 7.87 -9.62
N ASN A 65 -3.25 8.03 -8.37
CA ASN A 65 -4.15 7.09 -7.66
C ASN A 65 -3.56 5.68 -7.47
N GLU A 66 -2.23 5.57 -7.49
CA GLU A 66 -1.47 4.34 -7.23
C GLU A 66 -0.51 4.59 -6.05
N ILE A 67 -0.32 3.57 -5.20
CA ILE A 67 0.65 3.59 -4.10
C ILE A 67 2.02 3.22 -4.70
N THR A 68 2.97 4.15 -4.63
CA THR A 68 4.33 3.95 -5.14
C THR A 68 5.32 3.65 -4.03
N GLU A 69 5.12 4.20 -2.83
CA GLU A 69 5.99 3.98 -1.67
C GLU A 69 5.16 3.95 -0.39
N ALA A 70 5.66 3.28 0.63
CA ALA A 70 5.06 3.27 1.96
C ALA A 70 6.14 3.11 3.02
N THR A 71 5.93 3.72 4.19
CA THR A 71 6.78 3.56 5.37
C THR A 71 5.91 3.26 6.58
N LEU A 72 6.45 2.40 7.45
CA LEU A 72 5.79 2.02 8.70
C LEU A 72 6.08 3.08 9.76
N ARG A 73 5.06 3.43 10.55
CA ARG A 73 5.21 4.31 11.71
C ARG A 73 5.25 3.51 13.01
#